data_AF-A0A528TG18-F1
#
_entry.id   AF-A0A528TG18-F1
#
_cell.length_a   1.000
_cell.length_b   1.000
_cell.length_c   1.000
_cell.angle_alpha   90.00
_cell.angle_beta   90.00
_cell.angle_gamma   90.00
#
_symmetry.space_group_name_H-M   'P 1'
#
loop_
_entity.id
_entity.type
_entity.pdbx_description
1 polymer ?
#
loop_
_entity_poly.entity_id
_entity_poly.type
_entity_poly.pdbx_seq_one_letter_code
_entity_poly.pdbx_strand_id
1 'polypeptide(L)' 'MGPQDISKLIVRTSMKDRAAFDLLYKQTSGKLFGVCLRVLRDKSEAEEALQEVFVKIWTKA' A
#
# COMPACT_ATOMS: atom_id res chain seq x y z
N MET A 1 -15.64 -0.24 -4.56
CA MET A 1 -15.04 -1.07 -3.49
C MET A 1 -15.19 -0.30 -2.19
N GLY A 2 -15.84 -0.89 -1.19
CA GLY A 2 -16.11 -0.22 0.07
C GLY A 2 -14.92 -0.33 1.03
N PRO A 3 -14.89 0.45 2.12
CA PRO A 3 -13.87 0.34 3.18
C PRO A 3 -13.72 -1.09 3.71
N GLN A 4 -14.84 -1.83 3.77
CA GLN A 4 -14.92 -3.23 4.21
C GLN A 4 -14.04 -4.18 3.39
N ASP A 5 -13.80 -3.87 2.12
CA ASP A 5 -13.04 -4.75 1.25
C ASP A 5 -11.53 -4.55 1.43
N ILE A 6 -11.06 -3.32 1.73
CA ILE A 6 -9.66 -3.04 2.06
C ILE A 6 -9.29 -3.68 3.39
N SER A 7 -10.14 -3.59 4.41
CA SER A 7 -9.89 -4.24 5.71
C SER A 7 -9.71 -5.75 5.56
N LYS A 8 -10.52 -6.41 4.71
CA LYS A 8 -10.35 -7.85 4.41
C LYS A 8 -9.02 -8.15 3.73
N LEU A 9 -8.57 -7.30 2.82
CA LEU A 9 -7.26 -7.47 2.18
C LEU A 9 -6.11 -7.30 3.16
N ILE A 10 -6.21 -6.38 4.12
CA ILE A 10 -5.22 -6.21 5.18
C ILE A 10 -5.14 -7.49 6.05
N VAL A 11 -6.30 -8.03 6.48
CA VAL A 11 -6.34 -9.27 7.27
C VAL A 11 -5.77 -10.46 6.49
N ARG A 12 -6.02 -10.57 5.19
CA ARG A 12 -5.41 -11.65 4.39
C ARG A 12 -3.90 -11.43 4.20
N THR A 13 -3.47 -10.18 4.05
CA THR A 13 -2.05 -9.82 3.95
C THR A 13 -1.29 -10.23 5.20
N SER A 14 -1.89 -10.12 6.40
CA SER A 14 -1.25 -10.58 7.64
C SER A 14 -1.01 -12.09 7.68
N MET A 15 -1.88 -12.84 7.00
CA MET A 15 -1.74 -14.29 6.81
C MET A 15 -0.73 -14.65 5.69
N LYS A 16 0.09 -13.69 5.24
CA LYS A 16 1.06 -13.83 4.14
C LYS A 16 0.44 -14.26 2.80
N ASP A 17 -0.82 -13.90 2.57
CA ASP A 17 -1.49 -14.07 1.28
C ASP A 17 -0.96 -13.04 0.27
N ARG A 18 -0.12 -13.51 -0.66
CA ARG A 18 0.46 -12.67 -1.71
C ARG A 18 -0.59 -12.06 -2.64
N ALA A 19 -1.65 -12.80 -2.97
CA ALA A 19 -2.69 -12.31 -3.87
C ALA A 19 -3.50 -11.18 -3.21
N ALA A 20 -3.73 -11.28 -1.91
CA ALA A 20 -4.35 -10.20 -1.14
C ALA A 20 -3.46 -8.95 -1.10
N PHE A 21 -2.15 -9.12 -0.90
CA PHE A 21 -1.19 -8.02 -0.93
C PHE A 21 -1.13 -7.33 -2.30
N ASP A 22 -1.07 -8.10 -3.39
CA ASP A 22 -1.07 -7.55 -4.75
C ASP A 22 -2.33 -6.75 -5.04
N LEU A 23 -3.49 -7.25 -4.59
CA LEU A 23 -4.76 -6.55 -4.77
C LEU A 23 -4.84 -5.29 -3.90
N LEU A 24 -4.33 -5.34 -2.66
CA LEU A 24 -4.22 -4.18 -1.78
C LEU A 24 -3.33 -3.10 -2.42
N TYR A 25 -2.17 -3.49 -2.95
CA TYR A 25 -1.26 -2.60 -3.66
C TYR A 25 -1.96 -1.95 -4.86
N LYS A 26 -2.52 -2.75 -5.79
CA LYS A 26 -3.18 -2.26 -7.01
C LYS A 26 -4.28 -1.23 -6.74
N GLN A 27 -4.98 -1.36 -5.62
CA GLN A 27 -6.11 -0.49 -5.29
C GLN A 27 -5.73 0.78 -4.52
N THR A 28 -4.61 0.76 -3.78
CA THR A 28 -4.26 1.83 -2.85
C THR A 28 -3.01 2.60 -3.25
N SER A 29 -2.11 2.01 -4.06
CA SER A 29 -0.83 2.61 -4.44
C SER A 29 -0.96 3.97 -5.09
N GLY A 30 -1.89 4.15 -6.04
CA GLY A 30 -2.07 5.45 -6.72
C GLY A 30 -2.49 6.59 -5.78
N LYS A 31 -3.39 6.31 -4.83
CA LYS A 31 -3.81 7.31 -3.84
C LYS A 31 -2.69 7.63 -2.86
N LEU A 32 -2.01 6.60 -2.36
CA LEU A 32 -0.91 6.76 -1.42
C LEU A 32 0.28 7.48 -2.07
N PHE A 33 0.59 7.17 -3.33
CA PHE A 33 1.60 7.86 -4.11
C PHE A 33 1.27 9.36 -4.26
N GLY A 34 0.02 9.71 -4.55
CA GLY A 34 -0.41 11.11 -4.60
C GLY A 34 -0.24 11.85 -3.26
N VAL A 35 -0.37 11.14 -2.13
CA VAL A 35 -0.07 11.69 -0.80
C VAL A 35 1.44 11.88 -0.61
N CYS A 36 2.25 10.86 -0.91
CA CYS A 36 3.71 10.93 -0.83
C CYS A 36 4.26 12.09 -1.67
N LEU A 37 3.81 12.21 -2.93
CA LEU A 37 4.23 13.26 -3.84
C LEU A 37 3.86 14.66 -3.34
N ARG A 38 2.69 14.82 -2.70
CA ARG A 38 2.28 16.12 -2.15
C ARG A 38 3.14 16.56 -0.97
N VAL A 39 3.58 15.60 -0.15
CA VAL A 39 4.40 15.86 1.04
C VAL A 39 5.86 16.09 0.66
N LEU A 40 6.43 15.22 -0.16
CA LEU A 40 7.87 15.21 -0.48
C LEU A 40 8.21 16.18 -1.63
N ARG A 41 7.26 16.42 -2.54
CA ARG A 41 7.43 17.26 -3.74
C ARG A 41 8.55 16.81 -4.68
N ASP A 42 9.12 15.65 -4.46
CA ASP A 42 10.04 14.94 -5.35
C ASP A 42 9.44 13.60 -5.76
N LYS A 43 9.54 13.25 -7.04
CA LYS A 43 8.94 12.03 -7.58
C LYS A 43 9.70 10.78 -7.12
N SER A 44 11.02 10.82 -7.13
CA SER A 44 11.86 9.68 -6.76
C SER A 44 11.73 9.37 -5.28
N GLU A 45 11.78 10.39 -4.42
CA GLU A 45 11.55 10.22 -2.98
C GLU A 45 10.14 9.69 -2.70
N ALA A 46 9.13 10.14 -3.45
CA ALA A 46 7.76 9.64 -3.31
C ALA A 46 7.62 8.17 -3.72
N GLU A 47 8.33 7.73 -4.77
CA GLU A 47 8.36 6.33 -5.18
C GLU A 47 9.05 5.45 -4.13
N GLU A 48 10.18 5.90 -3.58
CA GLU A 48 10.91 5.19 -2.51
C GLU A 48 10.06 5.08 -1.23
N ALA A 49 9.47 6.19 -0.78
CA ALA A 49 8.59 6.20 0.39
C ALA A 49 7.38 5.27 0.20
N LEU A 50 6.78 5.24 -1.00
CA LEU A 50 5.69 4.34 -1.32
C LEU A 50 6.12 2.87 -1.20
N GLN A 51 7.28 2.52 -1.77
CA GLN A 51 7.83 1.17 -1.69
C GLN A 51 8.08 0.76 -0.24
N GLU A 52 8.71 1.63 0.56
CA GLU A 52 8.94 1.36 1.97
C GLU A 52 7.65 1.09 2.75
N VAL A 53 6.59 1.87 2.48
CA VAL A 53 5.30 1.67 3.14
C VAL A 53 4.74 0.29 2.82
N PHE A 54 4.76 -0.15 1.56
CA PHE A 54 4.26 -1.47 1.20
C PHE A 54 5.14 -2.61 1.72
N VAL A 55 6.46 -2.44 1.78
CA VAL A 55 7.37 -3.39 2.46
C VAL A 55 7.04 -3.48 3.95
N LYS A 56 6.79 -2.34 4.61
CA LYS A 56 6.39 -2.30 6.02
C LYS A 56 5.02 -2.96 6.23
N ILE A 57 4.07 -2.75 5.32
CA ILE A 57 2.76 -3.43 5.36
C ILE A 57 2.96 -4.95 5.23
N TRP A 58 3.71 -5.43 4.26
CA TRP A 58 3.94 -6.88 4.09
C TRP A 58 4.64 -7.53 5.28
N THR A 59 5.62 -6.83 5.87
CA THR A 59 6.42 -7.36 6.99
C THR A 59 5.67 -7.32 8.31
N LYS A 60 4.87 -6.28 8.57
CA LYS A 60 4.18 -6.03 9.85
C LYS A 60 2.70 -6.35 9.88
N ALA A 61 2.06 -6.59 8.73
CA ALA A 61 0.70 -7.11 8.70
C ALA A 61 0.66 -8.44 9.44
#